data_AF-A0ABD5QNR6-F1
#
_entry.id   AF-A0ABD5QNR6-F1
#
_cell.length_a   1.000
_cell.length_b   1.000
_cell.length_c   1.000
_cell.angle_alpha   90.00
_cell.angle_beta   90.00
_cell.angle_gamma   90.00
#
_symmetry.space_group_name_H-M   'P 1'
#
loop_
_entity.id
_entity.type
_entity.pdbx_description
1 polymer ?
#
loop_
_entity_poly.entity_id
_entity_poly.type
_entity_poly.pdbx_seq_one_letter_code
_entity_poly.pdbx_strand_id
1 'polypeptide(L)'
;MDSKRALYYAAIAIGALIAVSVLVSVVSAILSLAWAVVSGIVSIAVLAGIVYVAYKAGSWLSGGSGDASTSIDSIDGSRSTSTGTQSSTDRQDRLRRQYVEGEIDEAEFERRITRELESEDLDDIERELERER
;
A
#
# COMPACT_ATOMS: atom_id res chain seq x y z
N MET A 1 -51.29 37.06 -25.28
CA MET A 1 -49.99 36.98 -24.61
C MET A 1 -48.93 36.77 -25.68
N ASP A 2 -47.91 37.61 -25.70
CA ASP A 2 -46.91 37.62 -26.78
C ASP A 2 -46.02 36.37 -26.67
N SER A 3 -46.19 35.44 -27.61
CA SER A 3 -45.44 34.16 -27.69
C SER A 3 -43.92 34.33 -27.63
N LYS A 4 -43.40 35.44 -28.15
CA LYS A 4 -41.98 35.81 -28.05
C LYS A 4 -41.51 36.07 -26.61
N ARG A 5 -42.36 36.68 -25.77
CA ARG A 5 -42.05 36.91 -24.35
C ARG A 5 -42.04 35.59 -23.59
N ALA A 6 -42.98 34.69 -23.87
CA ALA A 6 -43.01 33.35 -23.27
C ALA A 6 -41.74 32.55 -23.58
N LEU A 7 -41.26 32.57 -24.82
CA LEU A 7 -40.01 31.91 -25.21
C LEU A 7 -38.78 32.52 -24.52
N TYR A 8 -38.74 33.84 -24.36
CA TYR A 8 -37.64 34.52 -23.68
C TYR A 8 -37.56 34.15 -22.18
N TYR A 9 -38.71 34.18 -21.48
CA TYR A 9 -38.76 33.75 -20.08
C TYR A 9 -38.46 32.26 -19.92
N ALA A 10 -38.89 31.41 -20.85
CA ALA A 10 -38.56 30.00 -20.86
C ALA A 10 -37.04 29.77 -20.99
N ALA A 11 -36.36 30.49 -21.89
CA ALA A 11 -34.91 30.40 -22.05
C ALA A 11 -34.15 30.81 -20.78
N ILE A 12 -34.57 31.91 -20.14
CA ILE A 12 -33.99 32.35 -18.86
C ILE A 12 -34.23 31.32 -17.75
N ALA A 13 -35.44 30.77 -17.67
CA ALA A 13 -35.78 29.76 -16.67
C ALA A 13 -34.91 28.50 -16.85
N ILE A 14 -34.72 28.04 -18.09
CA ILE A 14 -33.85 26.89 -18.38
C ILE A 14 -32.40 27.22 -18.00
N GLY A 15 -31.89 28.40 -18.35
CA GLY A 15 -30.55 28.83 -17.95
C GLY A 15 -30.34 28.83 -16.43
N ALA A 16 -31.32 29.37 -15.69
CA ALA A 16 -31.31 29.37 -14.23
C ALA A 16 -31.35 27.94 -13.66
N LEU A 17 -32.18 27.06 -14.22
CA LEU A 17 -32.24 25.65 -13.80
C LEU A 17 -30.92 24.92 -14.03
N ILE A 18 -30.25 25.15 -15.16
CA ILE A 18 -28.93 24.57 -15.43
C ILE A 18 -27.91 25.07 -14.41
N ALA A 19 -27.87 26.37 -14.14
CA ALA A 19 -26.96 26.95 -13.15
C ALA A 19 -27.16 26.35 -11.75
N VAL A 20 -28.41 26.23 -11.30
CA VAL A 20 -28.75 25.58 -10.03
C VAL A 20 -28.36 24.10 -10.04
N SER A 21 -28.62 23.40 -11.14
CA SER A 21 -28.29 21.97 -11.27
C SER A 21 -26.78 21.72 -11.17
N VAL A 22 -25.97 22.59 -11.79
CA VAL A 22 -24.50 22.52 -11.67
C VAL A 22 -24.08 22.72 -10.22
N LEU A 23 -24.64 23.71 -9.52
CA LEU A 23 -24.32 23.96 -8.13
C LEU A 23 -24.68 22.77 -7.23
N VAL A 24 -25.88 22.20 -7.40
CA VAL A 24 -26.32 21.01 -6.68
C VAL A 24 -25.42 19.81 -6.96
N SER A 25 -24.99 19.65 -8.21
CA SER A 25 -24.07 18.57 -8.62
C SER A 25 -22.72 18.68 -7.91
N VAL A 26 -22.13 19.87 -7.86
CA VAL A 26 -20.85 20.10 -7.17
C VAL A 26 -20.98 19.81 -5.67
N VAL A 27 -22.03 20.31 -5.02
CA VAL A 27 -22.26 20.05 -3.59
C VAL A 27 -22.45 18.56 -3.33
N SER A 28 -23.24 17.89 -4.17
CA SER A 28 -23.50 16.46 -4.06
C SER A 28 -22.25 15.62 -4.31
N ALA A 29 -21.37 16.04 -5.22
CA ALA A 29 -20.09 15.38 -5.49
C ALA A 29 -19.14 15.46 -4.28
N ILE A 30 -19.09 16.61 -3.60
CA ILE A 30 -18.27 16.76 -2.39
C ILE A 30 -18.83 15.88 -1.27
N LEU A 31 -20.16 15.90 -1.07
CA LEU A 31 -20.82 15.05 -0.08
C LEU A 31 -20.61 13.57 -0.37
N SER A 32 -20.76 13.14 -1.62
CA SER A 32 -20.59 11.74 -2.02
C SER A 32 -19.14 11.30 -1.84
N LEU A 33 -18.17 12.17 -2.10
CA LEU A 33 -16.76 11.87 -1.87
C LEU A 33 -16.47 11.69 -0.37
N ALA A 34 -16.99 12.58 0.49
CA ALA A 34 -16.85 12.42 1.94
C ALA A 34 -17.47 11.09 2.40
N TRP A 35 -18.64 10.74 1.87
CA TRP A 35 -19.31 9.48 2.18
C TRP A 35 -18.57 8.25 1.65
N ALA A 36 -17.95 8.35 0.48
CA ALA A 36 -17.09 7.31 -0.07
C ALA A 36 -15.87 7.05 0.81
N VAL A 37 -15.24 8.09 1.37
CA VAL A 37 -14.11 7.94 2.29
C VAL A 37 -14.56 7.22 3.57
N VAL A 38 -15.66 7.66 4.18
CA VAL A 38 -16.22 7.00 5.38
C VAL A 38 -16.55 5.53 5.08
N SER A 39 -17.26 5.27 3.98
CA SER A 39 -17.59 3.91 3.55
C SER A 39 -16.34 3.07 3.25
N GLY A 40 -15.30 3.67 2.68
CA GLY A 40 -14.04 3.00 2.40
C GLY A 40 -13.35 2.54 3.68
N ILE A 41 -13.26 3.43 4.67
CA ILE A 41 -12.70 3.09 5.99
C ILE A 41 -13.51 1.97 6.65
N VAL A 42 -14.84 2.08 6.63
CA VAL A 42 -15.72 1.04 7.19
C VAL A 42 -15.54 -0.29 6.46
N SER A 43 -15.45 -0.27 5.13
CA SER A 43 -15.22 -1.48 4.33
C SER A 43 -13.90 -2.17 4.69
N ILE A 44 -12.82 -1.40 4.87
CA ILE A 44 -11.52 -1.92 5.29
C ILE A 44 -11.62 -2.49 6.71
N ALA A 45 -12.28 -1.78 7.63
CA ALA A 45 -12.47 -2.25 9.01
C ALA A 45 -13.30 -3.55 9.07
N VAL A 46 -14.35 -3.67 8.26
CA VAL A 46 -15.15 -4.89 8.14
C VAL A 46 -14.30 -6.03 7.59
N LEU A 47 -13.53 -5.79 6.53
CA LEU A 47 -12.63 -6.80 5.97
C LEU A 47 -11.62 -7.30 7.01
N ALA A 48 -10.97 -6.38 7.72
CA ALA A 48 -10.04 -6.71 8.80
C ALA A 48 -10.73 -7.48 9.94
N GLY A 49 -11.95 -7.09 10.29
CA GLY A 49 -12.77 -7.78 11.27
C GLY A 49 -13.09 -9.23 10.86
N ILE A 50 -13.44 -9.45 9.58
CA ILE A 50 -13.68 -10.80 9.05
C ILE A 50 -12.41 -11.65 9.14
N VAL A 51 -11.26 -11.12 8.72
CA VAL A 51 -9.97 -11.81 8.81
C VAL A 51 -9.63 -12.17 10.26
N TYR A 52 -9.85 -11.23 11.19
CA TYR A 52 -9.63 -11.47 12.61
C TYR A 52 -10.53 -12.58 13.17
N VAL A 53 -11.83 -12.56 12.84
CA VAL A 53 -12.77 -13.60 13.26
C VAL A 53 -12.39 -14.95 12.65
N ALA A 54 -12.01 -15.00 11.38
CA ALA A 54 -11.56 -16.21 10.71
C ALA A 54 -10.29 -16.77 11.36
N TYR A 55 -9.30 -15.93 11.67
CA TYR A 55 -8.09 -16.34 12.39
C TYR A 55 -8.41 -16.90 13.78
N LYS A 56 -9.27 -16.20 14.54
CA LYS A 56 -9.66 -16.61 15.89
C LYS A 56 -10.46 -17.91 15.88
N ALA A 57 -11.44 -18.04 14.98
CA ALA A 57 -12.22 -19.27 14.80
C ALA A 57 -11.34 -20.43 14.31
N GLY A 58 -10.43 -20.16 13.37
CA GLY A 58 -9.42 -21.11 12.92
C GLY A 58 -8.54 -21.60 14.07
N SER A 59 -8.06 -20.69 14.94
CA SER A 59 -7.25 -21.03 16.10
C SER A 59 -7.99 -21.86 17.17
N TRP A 60 -9.30 -21.70 17.30
CA TRP A 60 -10.11 -22.54 18.19
C TRP A 60 -10.39 -23.91 17.58
N LEU A 61 -10.53 -24.00 16.26
CA LEU A 61 -10.74 -25.26 15.56
C LEU A 61 -9.42 -26.06 15.44
N SER A 62 -8.30 -25.40 15.20
CA SER A 62 -6.96 -26.01 15.11
C SER A 62 -6.30 -26.22 16.48
N GLY A 63 -6.66 -25.42 17.49
CA GLY A 63 -6.16 -25.56 18.86
C GLY A 63 -6.66 -26.81 19.59
N GLY A 64 -7.65 -27.51 19.03
CA GLY A 64 -8.14 -28.80 19.55
C GLY A 64 -7.52 -30.03 18.88
N SER A 65 -6.82 -29.89 17.76
CA SER A 65 -6.18 -31.00 17.05
C SER A 65 -5.07 -30.49 16.14
N GLY A 66 -3.83 -30.65 16.62
CA GLY A 66 -2.59 -30.84 15.86
C GLY A 66 -2.34 -29.97 14.63
N ASP A 67 -1.27 -29.17 14.72
CA ASP A 67 -0.31 -28.93 13.63
C ASP A 67 -0.85 -29.04 12.20
N ALA A 68 -1.66 -28.07 11.78
CA ALA A 68 -1.87 -27.82 10.36
C ALA A 68 -1.10 -26.56 9.98
N SER A 69 0.20 -26.76 9.78
CA SER A 69 1.06 -25.91 8.96
C SER A 69 0.32 -25.55 7.68
N THR A 70 -0.28 -24.36 7.65
CA THR A 70 -0.55 -23.70 6.38
C THR A 70 0.78 -23.18 5.90
N SER A 71 1.52 -24.06 5.23
CA SER A 71 2.51 -23.70 4.23
C SER A 71 1.84 -22.71 3.30
N ILE A 72 2.02 -21.41 3.56
CA ILE A 72 1.97 -20.40 2.52
C ILE A 72 3.18 -20.74 1.66
N ASP A 73 2.86 -21.49 0.61
CA ASP A 73 3.62 -21.69 -0.61
C ASP A 73 4.93 -20.91 -0.62
N SER A 74 5.98 -21.63 -0.22
CA SER A 74 7.33 -21.32 -0.61
C SER A 74 7.32 -21.18 -2.13
N ILE A 75 7.42 -19.96 -2.62
CA ILE A 75 8.15 -19.69 -3.87
C ILE A 75 9.63 -19.96 -3.53
N ASP A 76 9.93 -21.23 -3.21
CA ASP A 76 11.26 -21.84 -3.18
C ASP A 76 11.56 -22.24 -4.62
N GLY A 77 11.69 -21.21 -5.44
CA GLY A 77 12.28 -21.32 -6.75
C GLY A 77 13.79 -21.39 -6.59
N SER A 78 14.28 -22.61 -6.44
CA SER A 78 15.67 -22.99 -6.75
C SER A 78 16.74 -22.63 -5.72
N ARG A 79 17.22 -23.69 -5.06
CA ARG A 79 18.61 -24.17 -5.20
C ARG A 79 19.66 -23.06 -5.32
N SER A 80 20.38 -22.78 -4.24
CA SER A 80 21.82 -23.06 -4.12
C SER A 80 22.40 -22.36 -2.91
N THR A 81 23.19 -23.11 -2.15
CA THR A 81 24.24 -22.65 -1.24
C THR A 81 24.84 -21.29 -1.64
N SER A 82 24.53 -20.25 -0.88
CA SER A 82 25.28 -18.99 -0.90
C SER A 82 25.34 -18.40 0.52
N THR A 83 26.23 -18.96 1.34
CA THR A 83 26.62 -18.49 2.68
C THR A 83 27.21 -17.04 2.70
N GLY A 84 27.06 -16.27 1.62
CA GLY A 84 27.56 -14.89 1.48
C GLY A 84 26.50 -13.81 1.76
N THR A 85 25.26 -14.00 1.33
CA THR A 85 24.24 -12.93 1.29
C THR A 85 23.56 -12.66 2.65
N GLN A 86 23.40 -13.68 3.50
CA GLN A 86 22.74 -13.49 4.82
C GLN A 86 23.48 -12.49 5.71
N SER A 87 24.82 -12.50 5.68
CA SER A 87 25.62 -11.64 6.56
C SER A 87 25.46 -10.14 6.27
N SER A 88 25.04 -9.77 5.06
CA SER A 88 24.88 -8.38 4.64
C SER A 88 23.49 -7.85 4.98
N THR A 89 22.44 -8.67 4.78
CA THR A 89 21.09 -8.35 5.25
C THR A 89 21.07 -8.15 6.78
N ASP A 90 21.78 -9.00 7.53
CA ASP A 90 21.92 -8.87 8.98
C ASP A 90 22.61 -7.54 9.40
N ARG A 91 23.54 -7.02 8.58
CA ARG A 91 24.23 -5.74 8.83
C ARG A 91 23.32 -4.54 8.55
N GLN A 92 22.57 -4.58 7.46
CA GLN A 92 21.61 -3.54 7.09
C GLN A 92 20.46 -3.45 8.11
N ASP A 93 19.96 -4.60 8.58
CA ASP A 93 18.92 -4.67 9.60
C ASP A 93 19.37 -4.11 10.95
N ARG A 94 20.65 -4.27 11.30
CA ARG A 94 21.23 -3.64 12.49
C ARG A 94 21.28 -2.12 12.37
N LEU A 95 21.69 -1.57 11.22
CA LEU A 95 21.70 -0.12 10.99
C LEU A 95 20.29 0.46 11.06
N ARG A 96 19.30 -0.24 10.51
CA ARG A 96 17.88 0.17 10.60
C ARG A 96 17.39 0.20 12.05
N ARG A 97 17.80 -0.77 12.88
CA ARG A 97 17.46 -0.80 14.31
C ARG A 97 18.04 0.42 15.04
N GLN A 98 19.31 0.73 14.80
CA GLN A 98 20.02 1.85 15.43
C GLN A 98 19.45 3.21 15.06
N TYR A 99 19.00 3.38 13.81
CA TYR A 99 18.32 4.60 13.37
C TYR A 99 16.98 4.79 14.08
N VAL A 100 16.16 3.72 14.15
CA VAL A 100 14.85 3.77 14.82
C VAL A 100 14.98 4.00 16.33
N GLU A 101 16.06 3.51 16.93
CA GLU A 101 16.38 3.72 18.35
C GLU A 101 17.01 5.09 18.63
N GLY A 102 17.36 5.86 17.58
CA GLY A 102 17.98 7.18 17.69
C GLY A 102 19.47 7.14 18.05
N GLU A 103 20.13 5.99 17.89
CA GLU A 103 21.56 5.81 18.12
C GLU A 103 22.41 6.37 16.96
N ILE A 104 21.84 6.44 15.75
CA ILE A 104 22.45 7.09 14.58
C ILE A 104 21.47 8.08 13.96
N ASP A 105 21.98 9.22 13.49
CA ASP A 105 21.20 10.21 12.75
C ASP A 105 20.94 9.77 11.30
N GLU A 106 19.86 10.29 10.69
CA GLU A 106 19.50 10.02 9.29
C GLU A 106 20.67 10.21 8.32
N ALA A 107 21.40 11.32 8.46
CA ALA A 107 22.52 11.63 7.57
C ALA A 107 23.67 10.62 7.69
N GLU A 108 23.86 10.01 8.86
CA GLU A 108 24.83 8.94 9.07
C GLU A 108 24.33 7.61 8.53
N PHE A 109 23.02 7.33 8.68
CA PHE A 109 22.38 6.16 8.10
C PHE A 109 22.50 6.15 6.58
N GLU A 110 22.11 7.24 5.90
CA GLU A 110 22.22 7.39 4.44
C GLU A 110 23.65 7.20 3.94
N ARG A 111 24.62 7.85 4.61
CA ARG A 111 26.04 7.71 4.22
C ARG A 111 26.55 6.28 4.36
N ARG A 112 26.06 5.54 5.36
CA ARG A 112 26.54 4.19 5.66
C ARG A 112 25.84 3.12 4.82
N ILE A 113 24.54 3.28 4.58
CA ILE A 113 23.77 2.36 3.73
C ILE A 113 24.21 2.44 2.28
N THR A 114 24.50 3.65 1.75
CA THR A 114 25.02 3.81 0.39
C THR A 114 26.35 3.11 0.19
N ARG A 115 27.25 3.18 1.18
CA ARG A 115 28.57 2.53 1.07
C ARG A 115 28.46 1.01 1.09
N GLU A 116 27.58 0.46 1.93
CA GLU A 116 27.39 -0.99 2.00
C GLU A 116 26.77 -1.50 0.69
N LEU A 117 25.73 -0.82 0.16
CA LEU A 117 25.11 -1.17 -1.12
C LEU A 117 26.12 -1.13 -2.30
N GLU A 118 26.91 -0.07 -2.41
CA GLU A 118 27.91 0.07 -3.48
C GLU A 118 28.98 -1.04 -3.43
N SER A 119 29.37 -1.50 -2.24
CA SER A 119 30.29 -2.63 -2.10
C SER A 119 29.66 -3.98 -2.45
N GLU A 120 28.38 -4.17 -2.15
CA GLU A 120 27.64 -5.40 -2.47
C GLU A 120 27.41 -5.55 -3.98
N ASP A 121 27.05 -4.47 -4.68
CA ASP A 121 26.88 -4.48 -6.14
C ASP A 121 28.18 -4.89 -6.86
N LEU A 122 29.34 -4.40 -6.41
CA LEU A 122 30.63 -4.74 -7.02
C LEU A 122 31.01 -6.22 -6.82
N ASP A 123 30.82 -6.75 -5.60
CA ASP A 123 31.16 -8.14 -5.27
C ASP A 123 30.25 -9.16 -5.98
N ASP A 124 28.98 -8.82 -6.23
CA ASP A 124 28.05 -9.71 -6.94
C ASP A 124 28.25 -9.67 -8.47
N ILE A 125 28.56 -8.49 -9.04
CA ILE A 125 28.90 -8.36 -10.47
C ILE A 125 30.20 -9.13 -10.80
N GLU A 126 31.22 -9.07 -9.94
CA GLU A 126 32.48 -9.79 -10.16
C GLU A 126 32.30 -11.31 -10.09
N ARG A 127 31.44 -11.80 -9.18
CA ARG A 127 31.06 -13.22 -9.07
C ARG A 127 30.32 -13.73 -10.31
N GLU A 128 29.55 -12.88 -10.97
CA GLU A 128 28.79 -13.24 -12.17
C GLU A 128 29.68 -13.27 -13.42
N LEU A 129 30.63 -12.34 -13.53
CA LEU A 129 31.64 -12.30 -14.60
C LEU A 129 32.60 -13.51 -14.61
N GLU A 130 32.89 -14.09 -13.44
CA GLU A 130 33.71 -15.32 -13.36
C GLU A 130 32.98 -16.58 -13.84
N ARG A 131 31.63 -16.60 -13.84
CA ARG A 131 30.85 -17.75 -14.32
C ARG A 131 30.72 -17.81 -15.84
N GLU A 132 30.94 -16.70 -16.54
CA GLU A 132 30.84 -16.62 -18.01
C GLU A 132 32.15 -16.92 -18.75
N ARG A 133 33.27 -17.16 -18.04
CA ARG A 133 34.57 -17.50 -18.66
C ARG A 133 34.89 -18.99 -18.66
#